data_AF-A0AAN8GY88-F1
#
_entry.id   AF-A0AAN8GY88-F1
#
_cell.length_a   1.000
_cell.length_b   1.000
_cell.length_c   1.000
_cell.angle_alpha   90.00
_cell.angle_beta   90.00
_cell.angle_gamma   90.00
#
_symmetry.space_group_name_H-M   'P 1'
#
loop_
_entity.id
_entity.type
_entity.pdbx_description
1 polymer ?
#
loop_
_entity_poly.entity_id
_entity_poly.type
_entity_poly.pdbx_seq_one_letter_code
_entity_poly.pdbx_strand_id
1 'polypeptide(L)'
;MKPKEGDDRPFFWLFENVVFMSGHDKSDICRFLECNPILIDAVKVSPAHRARYFWGNLPGMNRPLATAMDDKVGLQDCLERGRMAMFEKVRTITTKSNSIRQGKMGPLPVTMNGKEDYLWCTEMEQ
;
A
#
# COMPACT_ATOMS: atom_id res chain seq x y z
N MET A 1 13.60 -10.36 -18.01
CA MET A 1 14.17 -9.83 -19.28
C MET A 1 13.16 -10.04 -20.40
N LYS A 2 12.95 -9.01 -21.25
CA LYS A 2 11.99 -9.01 -22.37
C LYS A 2 12.34 -10.10 -23.40
N PRO A 3 11.38 -10.88 -23.93
CA PRO A 3 11.61 -11.80 -25.04
C PRO A 3 12.19 -11.10 -26.26
N LYS A 4 12.91 -11.85 -27.09
CA LYS A 4 13.36 -11.34 -28.39
C LYS A 4 12.17 -11.16 -29.31
N GLU A 5 12.33 -10.31 -30.32
CA GLU A 5 11.33 -10.15 -31.36
C GLU A 5 11.11 -11.49 -32.09
N GLY A 6 9.84 -11.94 -32.18
CA GLY A 6 9.46 -13.24 -32.74
C GLY A 6 9.36 -14.40 -31.73
N ASP A 7 9.62 -14.16 -30.44
CA ASP A 7 9.39 -15.13 -29.36
C ASP A 7 8.06 -14.82 -28.65
N ASP A 8 7.00 -15.56 -29.01
CA ASP A 8 5.63 -15.37 -28.52
C ASP A 8 5.39 -15.91 -27.10
N ARG A 9 6.44 -16.25 -26.36
CA ARG A 9 6.28 -16.68 -24.96
C ARG A 9 5.60 -15.57 -24.14
N PRO A 10 4.62 -15.91 -23.28
CA PRO A 10 4.00 -14.94 -22.40
C PRO A 10 5.04 -14.23 -21.53
N PHE A 11 5.01 -12.89 -21.56
CA PHE A 11 5.91 -12.06 -20.77
C PHE A 11 5.10 -11.05 -19.98
N PHE A 12 5.25 -11.09 -18.65
CA PHE A 12 4.61 -10.16 -17.74
C PHE A 12 5.66 -9.45 -16.89
N TRP A 13 5.41 -8.19 -16.62
CA TRP A 13 6.23 -7.38 -15.74
C TRP A 13 5.37 -6.35 -14.99
N LEU A 14 5.87 -5.94 -13.84
CA LEU A 14 5.25 -4.95 -12.98
C LEU A 14 6.35 -4.14 -12.29
N PHE A 15 6.17 -2.83 -12.21
CA PHE A 15 7.01 -1.91 -11.48
C PHE A 15 6.13 -1.04 -10.58
N GLU A 16 6.50 -0.95 -9.29
CA GLU A 16 5.78 -0.19 -8.27
C GLU A 16 6.64 0.97 -7.78
N ASN A 17 6.02 2.13 -7.55
CA ASN A 17 6.66 3.23 -6.85
C ASN A 17 5.65 4.13 -6.12
N VAL A 18 6.14 5.01 -5.25
CA VAL A 18 5.33 5.93 -4.45
C VAL A 18 4.61 6.98 -5.31
N VAL A 19 3.39 7.35 -4.92
CA VAL A 19 2.68 8.47 -5.58
C VAL A 19 3.33 9.82 -5.29
N PHE A 20 3.97 9.93 -4.12
CA PHE A 20 4.66 11.13 -3.68
C PHE A 20 6.07 11.23 -4.29
N MET A 21 6.12 11.35 -5.61
CA MET A 21 7.33 11.59 -6.40
C MET A 21 7.19 12.89 -7.20
N SER A 22 8.30 13.44 -7.71
CA SER A 22 8.22 14.62 -8.56
C SER A 22 7.54 14.30 -9.89
N GLY A 23 6.88 15.28 -10.50
CA GLY A 23 6.25 15.11 -11.81
C GLY A 23 7.27 14.80 -12.92
N HIS A 24 8.50 15.31 -12.78
CA HIS A 24 9.61 15.02 -13.67
C HIS A 24 10.01 13.54 -13.59
N ASP A 25 10.25 13.01 -12.38
CA ASP A 25 10.61 11.61 -12.18
C ASP A 25 9.53 10.67 -12.71
N LYS A 26 8.26 11.00 -12.44
CA LYS A 26 7.12 10.24 -12.99
C LYS A 26 7.17 10.18 -14.51
N SER A 27 7.41 11.33 -15.15
CA SER A 27 7.43 11.44 -16.62
C SER A 27 8.59 10.65 -17.21
N ASP A 28 9.77 10.71 -16.58
CA ASP A 28 10.92 9.91 -16.99
C ASP A 28 10.66 8.41 -16.84
N ILE A 29 10.09 7.97 -15.71
CA ILE A 29 9.71 6.57 -15.52
C ILE A 29 8.73 6.12 -16.61
N CYS A 30 7.68 6.91 -16.88
CA CYS A 30 6.73 6.60 -17.96
C CYS A 30 7.42 6.48 -19.32
N ARG A 31 8.39 7.37 -19.60
CA ARG A 31 9.15 7.38 -20.84
C ARG A 31 10.03 6.14 -20.98
N PHE A 32 10.75 5.74 -19.93
CA PHE A 32 11.63 4.56 -19.95
C PHE A 32 10.87 3.23 -19.95
N LEU A 33 9.69 3.19 -19.33
CA LEU A 33 8.83 2.01 -19.29
C LEU A 33 7.80 1.95 -20.42
N GLU A 34 7.79 2.97 -21.29
CA GLU A 34 6.90 3.10 -22.46
C GLU A 34 5.40 2.94 -22.14
N CYS A 35 4.99 3.27 -20.92
CA CYS A 35 3.60 3.21 -20.48
C CYS A 35 3.30 4.16 -19.31
N ASN A 36 2.02 4.45 -19.09
CA ASN A 36 1.56 5.23 -17.94
C ASN A 36 1.22 4.32 -16.75
N PRO A 37 1.39 4.80 -15.50
CA PRO A 37 1.02 4.03 -14.34
C PRO A 37 -0.48 4.04 -14.11
N ILE A 38 -0.94 3.00 -13.42
CA ILE A 38 -2.22 3.00 -12.73
C ILE A 38 -2.03 3.43 -11.28
N LEU A 39 -3.05 4.09 -10.71
CA LEU A 39 -3.07 4.46 -9.30
C LEU A 39 -3.89 3.43 -8.52
N ILE A 40 -3.24 2.74 -7.58
CA ILE A 40 -3.89 1.81 -6.65
C ILE A 40 -3.62 2.32 -5.24
N ASP A 41 -4.69 2.48 -4.45
CA ASP A 41 -4.57 2.74 -3.02
C ASP A 41 -5.05 1.52 -2.24
N ALA A 42 -4.15 0.96 -1.41
CA ALA A 42 -4.45 -0.20 -0.58
C ALA A 42 -5.54 0.08 0.47
N VAL A 43 -5.89 1.35 0.73
CA VAL A 43 -6.98 1.71 1.66
C VAL A 43 -8.30 0.97 1.38
N LYS A 44 -8.54 0.49 0.15
CA LYS A 44 -9.75 -0.27 -0.20
C LYS A 44 -9.72 -1.74 0.23
N VAL A 45 -8.54 -2.29 0.51
CA VAL A 45 -8.28 -3.71 0.77
C VAL A 45 -7.43 -3.93 2.04
N SER A 46 -6.99 -2.86 2.70
CA SER A 46 -6.17 -2.92 3.90
C SER A 46 -6.50 -1.77 4.85
N PRO A 47 -6.09 -1.85 6.13
CA PRO A 47 -6.38 -0.82 7.12
C PRO A 47 -5.41 0.36 7.03
N ALA A 48 -4.64 0.48 5.94
CA ALA A 48 -3.61 1.50 5.78
C ALA A 48 -3.71 2.23 4.45
N HIS A 49 -3.52 3.55 4.48
CA HIS A 49 -3.32 4.31 3.25
C HIS A 49 -1.99 3.94 2.60
N ARG A 50 -2.03 3.49 1.35
CA ARG A 50 -0.83 3.15 0.57
C ARG A 50 -1.10 3.36 -0.91
N ALA A 51 -1.29 4.61 -1.29
CA ALA A 51 -1.37 5.01 -2.69
C ALA A 51 -0.02 4.77 -3.39
N ARG A 52 -0.06 3.99 -4.48
CA ARG A 52 1.10 3.60 -5.28
C ARG A 52 0.79 3.65 -6.77
N TYR A 53 1.82 3.99 -7.53
CA TYR A 53 1.80 3.89 -8.98
C TYR A 53 2.32 2.52 -9.39
N PHE A 54 1.60 1.88 -10.32
CA PHE A 54 1.99 0.60 -10.90
C PHE A 54 2.10 0.72 -12.41
N TRP A 55 3.26 0.41 -12.97
CA TRP A 55 3.49 0.27 -14.41
C TRP A 55 3.62 -1.21 -14.73
N GLY A 56 3.10 -1.66 -15.85
CA GLY A 56 3.19 -3.06 -16.22
C GLY A 56 2.27 -3.43 -17.36
N ASN A 57 2.28 -4.71 -17.70
CA ASN A 57 1.44 -5.28 -18.76
C ASN A 57 0.59 -6.45 -18.26
N LEU A 58 0.33 -6.52 -16.95
CA LEU A 58 -0.53 -7.55 -16.39
C LEU A 58 -1.97 -7.38 -16.91
N PRO A 59 -2.64 -8.47 -17.31
CA PRO A 59 -4.01 -8.41 -17.80
C PRO A 59 -4.94 -7.94 -16.68
N GLY A 60 -5.76 -6.94 -16.96
CA GLY A 60 -6.75 -6.45 -15.99
C GLY A 60 -6.21 -5.47 -14.94
N MET A 61 -5.03 -4.89 -15.14
CA MET A 61 -4.48 -3.84 -14.25
C MET A 61 -5.43 -2.66 -14.00
N ASN A 62 -6.23 -2.27 -14.99
CA ASN A 62 -7.22 -1.18 -14.87
C ASN A 62 -8.57 -1.60 -14.28
N ARG A 63 -8.73 -2.86 -13.84
CA ARG A 63 -10.00 -3.32 -13.27
C ARG A 63 -10.23 -2.64 -11.92
N PRO A 64 -11.49 -2.33 -11.56
CA PRO A 64 -11.82 -1.85 -10.23
C PRO A 64 -11.29 -2.83 -9.17
N LEU A 65 -10.62 -2.31 -8.15
CA LEU A 65 -10.27 -3.09 -6.96
C LEU A 65 -11.55 -3.59 -6.32
N ALA A 66 -11.70 -4.91 -6.24
CA ALA A 66 -12.74 -5.55 -5.46
C ALA A 66 -12.14 -5.99 -4.14
N THR A 67 -12.81 -5.64 -3.04
CA THR A 67 -12.48 -6.14 -1.70
C THR A 67 -12.89 -7.62 -1.65
N ALA A 68 -11.96 -8.51 -1.33
CA ALA A 68 -12.27 -9.90 -1.05
C ALA A 68 -12.91 -10.03 0.34
N MET A 69 -13.70 -11.09 0.58
CA MET A 69 -14.32 -11.30 1.90
C MET A 69 -13.29 -11.49 3.03
N ASP A 70 -12.07 -11.91 2.68
CA ASP A 70 -10.97 -12.15 3.62
C ASP A 70 -10.11 -10.89 3.88
N ASP A 71 -10.39 -9.77 3.22
CA ASP A 71 -9.62 -8.54 3.39
C ASP A 71 -9.91 -7.91 4.76
N LYS A 72 -8.86 -7.72 5.57
CA LYS A 72 -8.93 -7.00 6.85
C LYS A 72 -8.92 -5.50 6.58
N VAL A 73 -10.09 -4.91 6.35
CA VAL A 73 -10.19 -3.50 5.96
C VAL A 73 -10.13 -2.55 7.16
N GLY A 74 -10.48 -3.03 8.35
CA GLY A 74 -10.42 -2.26 9.59
C GLY A 74 -9.15 -2.55 10.39
N LEU A 75 -8.54 -1.51 10.97
CA LEU A 75 -7.35 -1.67 11.82
C LEU A 75 -7.58 -2.66 12.95
N GLN A 76 -8.78 -2.66 13.53
CA GLN A 76 -9.14 -3.55 14.62
C GLN A 76 -9.02 -5.04 14.25
N ASP A 77 -9.25 -5.40 12.99
CA ASP A 77 -9.18 -6.78 12.49
C ASP A 77 -7.74 -7.29 12.39
N CYS A 78 -6.76 -6.37 12.42
CA CYS A 78 -5.33 -6.66 12.43
C CYS A 78 -4.72 -6.67 13.84
N LEU A 79 -5.46 -6.28 14.88
CA LEU A 79 -4.92 -6.18 16.25
C LEU A 79 -4.98 -7.50 17.02
N GLU A 80 -4.02 -7.67 17.92
CA GLU A 80 -4.02 -8.80 18.85
C GLU A 80 -5.09 -8.66 19.95
N ARG A 81 -5.43 -9.77 20.60
CA ARG A 81 -6.47 -9.79 21.64
C ARG A 81 -6.15 -8.82 22.79
N GLY A 82 -7.15 -8.05 23.21
CA GLY A 82 -7.04 -7.09 24.31
C GLY A 82 -6.53 -5.71 23.91
N ARG A 83 -6.37 -5.46 22.61
CA ARG A 83 -5.97 -4.16 22.04
C ARG A 83 -7.12 -3.54 21.26
N MET A 84 -7.27 -2.23 21.38
CA MET A 84 -8.34 -1.48 20.72
C MET A 84 -7.77 -0.43 19.76
N ALA A 85 -8.25 -0.46 18.52
CA ALA A 85 -7.93 0.51 17.49
C ALA A 85 -8.57 1.87 17.83
N MET A 86 -7.78 2.93 17.82
CA MET A 86 -8.29 4.30 17.94
C MET A 86 -8.74 4.88 16.60
N PHE A 87 -8.33 4.25 15.51
CA PHE A 87 -8.61 4.69 14.14
C PHE A 87 -9.07 3.51 13.33
N GLU A 88 -10.00 3.75 12.40
CA GLU A 88 -10.45 2.72 11.46
C GLU A 88 -9.33 2.37 10.48
N LYS A 89 -8.56 3.38 10.04
CA LYS A 89 -7.43 3.23 9.12
C LYS A 89 -6.24 4.09 9.55
N VAL A 90 -5.04 3.57 9.34
CA VAL A 90 -3.78 4.27 9.61
C VAL A 90 -3.25 4.97 8.37
N ARG A 91 -2.48 6.04 8.60
CA ARG A 91 -1.67 6.69 7.57
C ARG A 91 -0.60 5.76 6.99
N THR A 92 0.00 6.18 5.88
CA THR A 92 1.10 5.46 5.22
C THR A 92 2.23 5.17 6.21
N ILE A 93 2.43 3.89 6.49
CA ILE A 93 3.55 3.39 7.28
C ILE A 93 4.81 3.42 6.40
N THR A 94 5.89 3.93 6.97
CA THR A 94 7.23 3.97 6.36
C THR A 94 8.22 3.25 7.29
N THR A 95 9.49 3.19 6.89
CA THR A 95 10.54 2.56 7.71
C THR A 95 10.85 3.29 9.02
N LYS A 96 10.33 4.51 9.21
CA LYS A 96 10.52 5.28 10.45
C LYS A 96 9.32 5.13 11.39
N SER A 97 9.59 4.89 12.67
CA SER A 97 8.57 4.68 13.71
C SER A 97 7.60 5.86 13.89
N ASN A 98 8.03 7.08 13.55
CA ASN A 98 7.16 8.26 13.58
C ASN A 98 5.99 8.19 12.59
N SER A 99 6.06 7.34 11.55
CA SER A 99 4.96 7.14 10.60
C SER A 99 3.77 6.37 11.18
N ILE A 100 3.98 5.64 12.28
CA ILE A 100 2.92 4.92 13.00
C ILE A 100 2.02 5.90 13.77
N ARG A 101 2.57 7.05 14.19
CA ARG A 101 1.78 8.11 14.82
C ARG A 101 0.82 8.72 13.82
N GLN A 102 -0.43 8.94 14.26
CA GLN A 102 -1.46 9.49 13.38
C GLN A 102 -1.37 11.02 13.33
N GLY A 103 -0.32 11.54 12.69
CA GLY A 103 -0.01 12.98 12.61
C GLY A 103 1.42 13.31 13.03
N LYS A 104 1.88 14.55 12.80
CA LYS A 104 3.24 14.99 13.16
C LYS A 104 3.54 14.86 14.67
N MET A 105 2.53 15.08 15.51
CA MET A 105 2.56 14.84 16.96
C MET A 105 1.27 14.15 17.42
N GLY A 106 0.71 13.30 16.56
CA GLY A 106 -0.57 12.63 16.83
C GLY A 106 -0.45 11.50 17.86
N PRO A 107 -1.61 11.04 18.37
CA PRO A 107 -1.67 9.88 19.25
C PRO A 107 -1.22 8.62 18.50
N LEU A 108 -0.90 7.58 19.25
CA LEU A 108 -0.66 6.25 18.68
C LEU A 108 -1.97 5.62 18.20
N PRO A 109 -1.93 4.70 17.22
CA PRO A 109 -3.14 4.20 16.59
C PRO A 109 -3.88 3.16 17.44
N VAL A 110 -3.27 2.67 18.52
CA VAL A 110 -3.79 1.58 19.36
C VAL A 110 -3.77 1.98 20.83
N THR A 111 -4.74 1.47 21.58
CA THR A 111 -4.73 1.52 23.05
C THR A 111 -4.79 0.11 23.64
N MET A 112 -4.05 -0.10 24.71
CA MET A 112 -4.06 -1.33 25.50
C MET A 112 -4.15 -0.96 26.98
N ASN A 113 -5.20 -1.42 27.65
CA ASN A 113 -5.47 -1.10 29.07
C ASN A 113 -5.47 0.42 29.36
N GLY A 114 -6.02 1.22 28.45
CA GLY A 114 -6.11 2.68 28.59
C GLY A 114 -4.81 3.46 28.33
N LYS A 115 -3.75 2.79 27.87
CA LYS A 115 -2.49 3.42 27.44
C LYS A 115 -2.32 3.31 25.94
N GLU A 116 -1.82 4.39 25.33
CA GLU A 116 -1.44 4.42 23.92
C GLU A 116 -0.26 3.47 23.64
N ASP A 117 -0.33 2.72 22.54
CA ASP A 117 0.72 1.80 22.12
C ASP A 117 0.93 1.78 20.59
N TYR A 118 2.15 1.42 20.17
CA TYR A 118 2.48 1.26 18.75
C TYR A 118 1.88 -0.04 18.20
N LEU A 119 1.72 -0.11 16.88
CA LEU A 119 1.46 -1.37 16.21
C LEU A 119 2.64 -2.33 16.44
N TRP A 120 2.33 -3.56 16.81
CA TRP A 120 3.33 -4.61 16.88
C TRP A 120 3.71 -5.09 15.49
N CYS A 121 4.87 -5.71 15.34
CA CYS A 121 5.31 -6.25 14.05
C CYS A 121 4.29 -7.22 13.45
N THR A 122 3.68 -8.07 14.30
CA THR A 122 2.62 -9.00 13.86
C THR A 122 1.38 -8.26 13.34
N GLU A 123 1.00 -7.15 13.95
CA GLU A 123 -0.15 -6.33 13.52
C GLU A 123 0.16 -5.53 12.25
N MET A 124 1.42 -5.20 12.01
CA MET A 124 1.89 -4.51 10.79
C MET A 124 1.98 -5.43 9.58
N GLU A 125 2.12 -6.74 9.81
CA GLU A 125 2.22 -7.77 8.76
C GLU A 125 0.84 -8.24 8.25
N GLN A 126 -0.23 -7.95 9.00
CA GLN A 126 -1.63 -8.32 8.71
C GLN A 126 -2.27 -7.35 7.71
#